data_AF-A0A7S1X504-F1
#
_entry.id   AF-A0A7S1X504-F1
#
_cell.length_a   1.000
_cell.length_b   1.000
_cell.length_c   1.000
_cell.angle_alpha   90.00
_cell.angle_beta   90.00
_cell.angle_gamma   90.00
#
_symmetry.space_group_name_H-M   'P 1'
#
loop_
_entity.id
_entity.type
_entity.pdbx_description
1 polymer ?
#
loop_
_entity_poly.entity_id
_entity_poly.type
_entity_poly.pdbx_seq_one_letter_code
_entity_poly.pdbx_strand_id
1 'polypeptide(L)'
;KCAELLSRFFVFFYFRSEEKDVVDVEFTLDVKCTSDHTLDVTSNDFVLDPAYPDIGPVGHPQMLPDYSSGGDEKGILIVKMRKGQELKLRAIARKGVGKDHAKWNPTATVCFQYMPEININHAMMSTLTQAEREAWVESSPTKIFQWNPSEKKMEVVNIEIYQYDNECVLKAEEMGKPGLVDIRPLQDCFIFRLEGTGVHKTKDVMLMALDSLTAKLDMLNAALDSEMQEMNALTGE
;
A
#
# COMPACT_ATOMS: atom_id res chain seq x y z
N LYS A 1 -21.38 -19.69 7.58
CA LYS A 1 -20.04 -20.09 7.07
C LYS A 1 -19.75 -19.53 5.66
N CYS A 2 -20.53 -19.79 4.60
CA CYS A 2 -20.26 -19.16 3.28
C CYS A 2 -20.46 -17.62 3.24
N ALA A 3 -21.46 -17.08 3.95
CA ALA A 3 -21.70 -15.63 3.99
C ALA A 3 -20.58 -14.83 4.70
N GLU A 4 -19.90 -15.42 5.69
CA GLU A 4 -18.77 -14.77 6.38
C GLU A 4 -17.51 -14.74 5.52
N LEU A 5 -17.30 -15.76 4.67
CA LEU A 5 -16.15 -15.82 3.75
C LEU A 5 -16.25 -14.75 2.66
N LEU A 6 -17.43 -14.47 2.13
CA LEU A 6 -17.63 -13.44 1.10
C LEU A 6 -17.46 -12.02 1.64
N SER A 7 -17.76 -11.78 2.93
CA SER A 7 -17.53 -10.48 3.56
C SER A 7 -16.04 -10.11 3.66
N ARG A 8 -15.12 -11.07 3.42
CA ARG A 8 -13.68 -10.90 3.57
C ARG A 8 -12.93 -10.54 2.29
N PHE A 9 -13.56 -10.65 1.11
CA PHE A 9 -12.82 -10.62 -0.16
C PHE A 9 -13.10 -9.43 -1.09
N PHE A 10 -14.17 -8.67 -0.87
CA PHE A 10 -14.53 -7.61 -1.82
C PHE A 10 -14.23 -6.23 -1.27
N VAL A 11 -13.14 -5.65 -1.80
CA VAL A 11 -12.94 -4.21 -1.84
C VAL A 11 -13.64 -3.74 -3.12
N PHE A 12 -14.62 -2.84 -2.99
CA PHE A 12 -15.42 -2.36 -4.13
C PHE A 12 -14.93 -0.97 -4.56
N PHE A 13 -14.98 -0.69 -5.87
CA PHE A 13 -14.74 0.65 -6.42
C PHE A 13 -15.75 1.65 -5.85
N TYR A 14 -15.28 2.76 -5.28
CA TYR A 14 -16.15 3.87 -4.87
C TYR A 14 -15.60 5.19 -5.40
N PHE A 15 -16.13 5.68 -6.52
CA PHE A 15 -15.91 7.07 -6.90
C PHE A 15 -16.68 7.99 -5.94
N ARG A 16 -16.00 9.05 -5.48
CA ARG A 16 -16.66 10.21 -4.89
C ARG A 16 -17.45 10.91 -6.01
N SER A 17 -18.70 10.52 -6.20
CA SER A 17 -19.66 11.31 -6.97
C SER A 17 -20.38 12.25 -6.00
N GLU A 18 -20.31 13.56 -6.24
CA GLU A 18 -20.89 14.60 -5.39
C GLU A 18 -22.43 14.68 -5.46
N GLU A 19 -23.12 13.74 -6.11
CA GLU A 19 -24.55 13.93 -6.43
C GLU A 19 -25.54 12.88 -5.90
N LYS A 20 -25.12 11.88 -5.13
CA LYS A 20 -26.00 11.05 -4.28
C LYS A 20 -25.15 10.15 -3.40
N ASP A 21 -25.42 10.14 -2.10
CA ASP A 21 -24.90 9.13 -1.17
C ASP A 21 -25.43 7.75 -1.58
N VAL A 22 -24.78 7.10 -2.55
CA VAL A 22 -25.02 5.69 -2.85
C VAL A 22 -24.44 4.92 -1.67
N VAL A 23 -25.32 4.45 -0.80
CA VAL A 23 -24.93 3.76 0.44
C VAL A 23 -24.74 2.26 0.20
N ASP A 24 -25.62 1.67 -0.61
CA ASP A 24 -25.74 0.23 -0.80
C ASP A 24 -25.83 -0.10 -2.30
N VAL A 25 -24.94 -0.97 -2.80
CA VAL A 25 -24.95 -1.50 -4.18
C VAL A 25 -25.09 -3.02 -4.13
N GLU A 26 -26.01 -3.59 -4.91
CA GLU A 26 -26.31 -5.02 -4.86
C GLU A 26 -25.59 -5.81 -5.96
N PHE A 27 -25.00 -6.93 -5.57
CA PHE A 27 -24.44 -7.93 -6.47
C PHE A 27 -25.13 -9.27 -6.24
N THR A 28 -25.41 -10.01 -7.31
CA THR A 28 -26.02 -11.33 -7.20
C THR A 28 -25.12 -12.40 -7.81
N LEU A 29 -25.16 -13.59 -7.24
CA LEU A 29 -24.47 -14.77 -7.76
C LEU A 29 -25.45 -15.94 -7.67
N ASP A 30 -25.81 -16.49 -8.82
CA ASP A 30 -26.76 -17.59 -8.97
C ASP A 30 -26.16 -18.60 -9.94
N VAL A 31 -25.48 -19.60 -9.39
CA VAL A 31 -24.67 -20.55 -10.16
C VAL A 31 -24.98 -21.98 -9.74
N LYS A 32 -25.14 -22.86 -10.73
CA LYS A 32 -25.39 -24.29 -10.53
C LYS A 32 -24.41 -25.14 -11.31
N CYS A 33 -23.75 -26.08 -10.63
CA CYS A 33 -22.84 -27.02 -11.29
C CYS A 33 -23.64 -28.20 -11.86
N THR A 34 -23.82 -28.24 -13.17
CA THR A 34 -24.51 -29.34 -13.88
C THR A 34 -23.56 -30.35 -14.51
N SER A 35 -22.30 -29.96 -14.75
CA SER A 35 -21.27 -30.83 -15.33
C SER A 35 -20.68 -31.79 -14.29
N ASP A 36 -20.09 -32.89 -14.77
CA ASP A 36 -19.33 -33.84 -13.94
C ASP A 36 -17.93 -33.32 -13.54
N HIS A 37 -17.54 -32.15 -14.06
CA HIS A 37 -16.28 -31.49 -13.72
C HIS A 37 -16.43 -30.54 -12.53
N THR A 38 -15.29 -30.13 -11.94
CA THR A 38 -15.29 -29.04 -10.94
C THR A 38 -15.71 -27.74 -11.61
N LEU A 39 -16.71 -27.05 -11.05
CA LEU A 39 -17.00 -25.67 -11.41
C LEU A 39 -16.29 -24.74 -10.42
N ASP A 40 -15.34 -23.95 -10.93
CA ASP A 40 -14.69 -22.89 -10.16
C ASP A 40 -15.54 -21.62 -10.31
N VAL A 41 -16.22 -21.20 -9.24
CA VAL A 41 -16.98 -19.95 -9.19
C VAL A 41 -16.10 -18.86 -8.61
N THR A 42 -16.04 -17.73 -9.29
CA THR A 42 -15.08 -16.64 -9.10
C THR A 42 -15.78 -15.29 -8.93
N SER A 43 -15.01 -14.24 -8.63
CA SER A 43 -15.49 -12.85 -8.58
C SER A 43 -16.09 -12.36 -9.91
N ASN A 44 -15.75 -12.98 -11.03
CA ASN A 44 -16.23 -12.60 -12.35
C ASN A 44 -17.63 -13.14 -12.65
N ASP A 45 -18.12 -14.08 -11.84
CA ASP A 45 -19.45 -14.67 -11.97
C ASP A 45 -20.53 -13.81 -11.28
N PHE A 46 -20.15 -12.73 -10.59
CA PHE A 46 -21.09 -11.78 -10.02
C PHE A 46 -21.83 -11.02 -11.12
N VAL A 47 -23.15 -10.99 -11.01
CA VAL A 47 -24.00 -10.09 -11.79
C VAL A 47 -24.00 -8.74 -11.10
N LEU A 48 -23.51 -7.71 -11.80
CA LEU A 48 -23.44 -6.33 -11.32
C LEU A 48 -24.78 -5.62 -11.39
N ASP A 49 -24.97 -4.61 -10.54
CA ASP A 49 -26.15 -3.76 -10.55
C ASP A 49 -26.16 -2.87 -11.82
N PRO A 50 -27.14 -3.02 -12.73
CA PRO A 50 -27.23 -2.19 -13.93
C PRO A 50 -27.43 -0.70 -13.64
N ALA A 51 -27.92 -0.34 -12.44
CA ALA A 51 -28.06 1.05 -12.03
C ALA A 51 -26.71 1.71 -11.71
N TYR A 52 -25.68 0.91 -11.44
CA TYR A 52 -24.34 1.37 -11.06
C TYR A 52 -23.25 0.68 -11.91
N PRO A 53 -23.21 0.95 -13.23
CA PRO A 53 -22.31 0.25 -14.15
C PRO A 53 -20.82 0.51 -13.89
N ASP A 54 -20.48 1.52 -13.10
CA ASP A 54 -19.09 1.86 -12.73
C ASP A 54 -18.67 1.27 -11.37
N ILE A 55 -19.52 0.46 -10.73
CA ILE A 55 -19.27 -0.13 -9.42
C ILE A 55 -19.27 -1.66 -9.55
N GLY A 56 -18.13 -2.28 -9.23
CA GLY A 56 -17.99 -3.73 -9.25
C GLY A 56 -16.77 -4.21 -8.47
N PRO A 57 -16.58 -5.54 -8.38
CA PRO A 57 -15.35 -6.14 -7.87
C PRO A 57 -14.12 -5.64 -8.64
N VAL A 58 -13.00 -5.46 -7.94
CA VAL A 58 -11.73 -5.14 -8.59
C VAL A 58 -11.35 -6.25 -9.58
N GLY A 59 -10.95 -5.87 -10.79
CA GLY A 59 -10.59 -6.81 -11.86
C GLY A 59 -11.78 -7.41 -12.60
N HIS A 60 -13.02 -7.00 -12.30
CA HIS A 60 -14.19 -7.51 -13.01
C HIS A 60 -14.15 -7.11 -14.50
N PRO A 61 -14.44 -8.02 -15.46
CA PRO A 61 -14.28 -7.75 -16.90
C PRO A 61 -15.05 -6.53 -17.41
N GLN A 62 -16.24 -6.26 -16.84
CA GLN A 62 -17.04 -5.08 -17.20
C GLN A 62 -16.41 -3.75 -16.76
N MET A 63 -15.48 -3.77 -15.79
CA MET A 63 -14.77 -2.58 -15.30
C MET A 63 -13.47 -2.30 -16.09
N LEU A 64 -13.03 -3.23 -16.94
CA LEU A 64 -11.74 -3.17 -17.64
C LEU A 64 -11.87 -3.42 -19.16
N PRO A 65 -12.64 -2.61 -19.91
CA PRO A 65 -12.89 -2.84 -21.33
C PRO A 65 -11.65 -2.64 -22.22
N ASP A 66 -10.69 -1.79 -21.82
CA ASP A 66 -9.50 -1.44 -22.62
C ASP A 66 -8.25 -2.31 -22.32
N TYR A 67 -8.31 -3.15 -21.29
CA TYR A 67 -7.24 -4.10 -20.99
C TYR A 67 -7.42 -5.36 -21.84
N SER A 68 -6.83 -5.31 -23.03
CA SER A 68 -6.65 -6.48 -23.92
C SER A 68 -6.12 -7.66 -23.10
N SER A 69 -6.94 -8.71 -23.02
CA SER A 69 -6.67 -9.97 -22.34
C SER A 69 -5.34 -10.59 -22.76
N GLY A 70 -4.28 -10.26 -22.02
CA GLY A 70 -2.91 -10.74 -22.23
C GLY A 70 -2.45 -11.78 -21.22
N GLY A 71 -3.32 -12.22 -20.31
CA GLY A 71 -3.01 -13.27 -19.35
C GLY A 71 -4.29 -13.78 -18.69
N ASP A 72 -4.27 -15.03 -18.26
CA ASP A 72 -5.31 -15.72 -17.48
C ASP A 72 -5.66 -14.98 -16.16
N GLU A 73 -6.27 -13.80 -16.21
CA GLU A 73 -6.84 -13.16 -15.02
C GLU A 73 -8.14 -13.88 -14.65
N LYS A 74 -7.95 -15.07 -14.06
CA LYS A 74 -9.02 -15.78 -13.37
C LYS A 74 -9.41 -14.92 -12.18
N GLY A 75 -10.67 -14.49 -12.15
CA GLY A 75 -11.24 -13.78 -11.02
C GLY A 75 -10.97 -14.51 -9.69
N ILE A 76 -11.10 -13.79 -8.57
CA ILE A 76 -10.86 -14.34 -7.24
C ILE A 76 -11.77 -15.55 -7.03
N LEU A 77 -11.19 -16.74 -6.82
CA LEU A 77 -11.95 -17.94 -6.56
C LEU A 77 -12.77 -17.80 -5.27
N ILE A 78 -14.08 -17.96 -5.39
CA ILE A 78 -15.02 -17.89 -4.27
C ILE A 78 -15.29 -19.29 -3.72
N VAL A 79 -15.67 -20.22 -4.61
CA VAL A 79 -16.03 -21.59 -4.24
C VAL A 79 -15.77 -22.55 -5.40
N LYS A 80 -15.35 -23.78 -5.07
CA LYS A 80 -15.31 -24.89 -6.02
C LYS A 80 -16.53 -25.78 -5.80
N MET A 81 -17.28 -26.05 -6.87
CA MET A 81 -18.52 -26.79 -6.81
C MET A 81 -18.41 -28.11 -7.58
N ARG A 82 -19.18 -29.11 -7.14
CA ARG A 82 -19.37 -30.41 -7.80
C ARG A 82 -20.80 -30.51 -8.34
N LYS A 83 -21.02 -31.45 -9.26
CA LYS A 83 -22.31 -31.72 -9.88
C LYS A 83 -23.45 -31.78 -8.84
N GLY A 84 -24.52 -31.05 -9.11
CA GLY A 84 -25.71 -30.97 -8.28
C GLY A 84 -25.64 -29.90 -7.18
N GLN A 85 -24.49 -29.27 -6.94
CA GLN A 85 -24.39 -28.14 -6.01
C GLN A 85 -24.86 -26.85 -6.68
N GLU A 86 -25.46 -25.98 -5.88
CA GLU A 86 -26.01 -24.68 -6.28
C GLU A 86 -25.61 -23.62 -5.25
N LEU A 87 -25.19 -22.45 -5.72
CA LEU A 87 -24.87 -21.29 -4.91
C LEU A 87 -25.73 -20.12 -5.37
N LYS A 88 -26.63 -19.68 -4.49
CA LYS A 88 -27.44 -18.49 -4.69
C LYS A 88 -27.23 -17.52 -3.53
N LEU A 89 -26.73 -16.33 -3.82
CA LEU A 89 -26.53 -15.30 -2.82
C LEU A 89 -26.70 -13.89 -3.38
N ARG A 90 -26.98 -12.99 -2.44
CA ARG A 90 -27.12 -11.56 -2.64
C ARG A 90 -26.09 -10.86 -1.75
N ALA A 91 -25.19 -10.11 -2.35
CA ALA A 91 -24.14 -9.37 -1.66
C ALA A 91 -24.42 -7.87 -1.77
N ILE A 92 -24.36 -7.16 -0.65
CA ILE A 92 -24.56 -5.71 -0.62
C ILE A 92 -23.22 -5.06 -0.30
N ALA A 93 -22.67 -4.33 -1.27
CA ALA A 93 -21.51 -3.48 -1.06
C ALA A 93 -21.92 -2.17 -0.41
N ARG A 94 -21.16 -1.78 0.61
CA ARG A 94 -21.35 -0.54 1.35
C ARG A 94 -20.04 0.20 1.50
N LYS A 95 -20.10 1.52 1.38
CA LYS A 95 -18.97 2.39 1.71
C LYS A 95 -18.66 2.26 3.20
N GLY A 96 -17.38 2.13 3.54
CA GLY A 96 -16.94 2.04 4.93
C GLY A 96 -15.51 2.52 5.09
N VAL A 97 -15.01 2.50 6.32
CA VAL A 97 -13.68 3.00 6.68
C VAL A 97 -12.83 1.85 7.21
N GLY A 98 -11.54 1.82 6.83
CA GLY A 98 -10.60 0.78 7.28
C GLY A 98 -10.47 0.62 8.80
N LYS A 99 -10.79 1.68 9.58
CA LYS A 99 -10.87 1.63 11.04
C LYS A 99 -11.93 0.65 11.55
N ASP A 100 -13.06 0.57 10.85
CA ASP A 100 -14.18 -0.27 11.26
C ASP A 100 -13.96 -1.73 10.83
N HIS A 101 -13.34 -1.95 9.67
CA HIS A 101 -12.98 -3.30 9.20
C HIS A 101 -11.88 -3.27 8.13
N ALA A 102 -10.94 -4.22 8.20
CA ALA A 102 -9.79 -4.30 7.29
C ALA A 102 -10.15 -4.41 5.79
N LYS A 103 -11.29 -5.01 5.45
CA LYS A 103 -11.81 -5.10 4.05
C LYS A 103 -12.04 -3.74 3.39
N TRP A 104 -12.19 -2.68 4.19
CA TRP A 104 -12.35 -1.31 3.71
C TRP A 104 -11.03 -0.54 3.66
N ASN A 105 -9.89 -1.21 3.89
CA ASN A 105 -8.58 -0.62 3.64
C ASN A 105 -8.32 -0.62 2.12
N PRO A 106 -8.15 0.55 1.47
CA PRO A 106 -7.85 0.63 0.03
C PRO A 106 -6.38 0.32 -0.30
N THR A 107 -5.56 0.04 0.71
CA THR A 107 -4.13 -0.23 0.59
C THR A 107 -3.82 -1.67 0.97
N ALA A 108 -2.91 -2.29 0.22
CA ALA A 108 -2.31 -3.57 0.60
C ALA A 108 -1.21 -3.35 1.63
N THR A 109 -0.33 -2.38 1.35
CA THR A 109 0.81 -2.04 2.20
C THR A 109 1.04 -0.53 2.20
N VAL A 110 1.24 0.05 3.37
CA VAL A 110 1.77 1.41 3.53
C VAL A 110 2.93 1.34 4.51
N CYS A 111 4.10 1.79 4.10
CA CYS A 111 5.23 1.95 5.01
C CYS A 111 6.03 3.20 4.67
N PHE A 112 6.79 3.67 5.64
CA PHE A 112 7.73 4.76 5.45
C PHE A 112 9.05 4.43 6.13
N GLN A 113 10.11 5.06 5.66
CA GLN A 113 11.42 5.05 6.30
C GLN A 113 12.07 6.44 6.18
N TYR A 114 12.98 6.78 7.09
CA TYR A 114 13.77 7.99 6.96
C TYR A 114 14.78 7.84 5.83
N MET A 115 14.99 8.91 5.06
CA MET A 115 16.09 8.99 4.11
C MET A 115 17.40 8.77 4.87
N PRO A 116 18.24 7.81 4.47
CA PRO A 116 19.54 7.65 5.09
C PRO A 116 20.45 8.82 4.69
N GLU A 117 21.24 9.28 5.63
CA GLU A 117 22.43 10.11 5.40
C GLU A 117 23.65 9.20 5.60
N ILE A 118 24.40 8.96 4.53
CA ILE A 118 25.56 8.06 4.54
C ILE A 118 26.82 8.87 4.34
N ASN A 119 27.63 8.96 5.40
CA ASN A 119 28.91 9.65 5.40
C ASN A 119 30.05 8.63 5.40
N ILE A 120 30.84 8.61 4.32
CA ILE A 120 32.00 7.72 4.19
C ILE A 120 33.27 8.51 4.53
N ASN A 121 34.07 7.98 5.46
CA ASN A 121 35.38 8.53 5.75
C ASN A 121 36.38 8.13 4.66
N HIS A 122 36.53 8.98 3.64
CA HIS A 122 37.41 8.73 2.50
C HIS A 122 38.88 8.56 2.88
N ALA A 123 39.35 9.24 3.94
CA ALA A 123 40.73 9.10 4.41
C ALA A 123 40.97 7.67 4.91
N MET A 124 40.05 7.13 5.73
CA MET A 124 40.13 5.73 6.19
C MET A 124 39.92 4.74 5.05
N MET A 125 38.97 5.00 4.15
CA MET A 125 38.68 4.15 2.98
C MET A 125 39.91 3.98 2.08
N SER A 126 40.74 5.02 1.94
CA SER A 126 41.98 4.97 1.16
C SER A 126 43.07 4.06 1.77
N THR A 127 43.00 3.80 3.07
CA THR A 127 43.96 2.91 3.77
C THR A 127 43.66 1.42 3.56
N LEU A 128 42.49 1.08 3.03
CA LEU A 128 42.04 -0.29 2.84
C LEU A 128 42.65 -0.92 1.58
N THR A 129 43.07 -2.17 1.72
CA THR A 129 43.44 -3.02 0.59
C THR A 129 42.24 -3.22 -0.35
N GLN A 130 42.50 -3.67 -1.57
CA GLN A 130 41.43 -3.95 -2.53
C GLN A 130 40.47 -5.03 -1.99
N ALA A 131 41.01 -6.11 -1.42
CA ALA A 131 40.20 -7.20 -0.87
C ALA A 131 39.32 -6.75 0.30
N GLU A 132 39.83 -5.88 1.17
CA GLU A 132 39.06 -5.28 2.27
C GLU A 132 37.92 -4.39 1.77
N ARG A 133 38.16 -3.59 0.73
CA ARG A 133 37.11 -2.76 0.10
C ARG A 133 36.02 -3.61 -0.52
N GLU A 134 36.39 -4.66 -1.25
CA GLU A 134 35.44 -5.59 -1.85
C GLU A 134 34.63 -6.33 -0.78
N ALA A 135 35.28 -6.82 0.29
CA ALA A 135 34.60 -7.48 1.40
C ALA A 135 33.63 -6.54 2.15
N TRP A 136 33.99 -5.25 2.30
CA TRP A 136 33.11 -4.26 2.90
C TRP A 136 31.91 -3.93 2.01
N VAL A 137 32.11 -3.76 0.70
CA VAL A 137 31.00 -3.55 -0.25
C VAL A 137 30.05 -4.75 -0.26
N GLU A 138 30.58 -5.98 -0.27
CA GLU A 138 29.76 -7.20 -0.28
C GLU A 138 29.04 -7.45 1.06
N SER A 139 29.47 -6.81 2.15
CA SER A 139 28.73 -6.86 3.42
C SER A 139 27.38 -6.16 3.32
N SER A 140 27.19 -5.23 2.38
CA SER A 140 25.91 -4.56 2.15
C SER A 140 24.96 -5.46 1.36
N PRO A 141 23.84 -5.94 1.96
CA PRO A 141 22.89 -6.80 1.25
C PRO A 141 22.23 -6.09 0.07
N THR A 142 22.03 -4.78 0.19
CA THR A 142 21.36 -3.92 -0.81
C THR A 142 22.30 -3.39 -1.89
N LYS A 143 23.61 -3.68 -1.78
CA LYS A 143 24.66 -3.31 -2.76
C LYS A 143 24.62 -1.83 -3.15
N ILE A 144 24.46 -0.95 -2.17
CA ILE A 144 24.36 0.50 -2.37
C ILE A 144 25.72 1.19 -2.57
N PHE A 145 26.82 0.50 -2.25
CA PHE A 145 28.18 1.01 -2.35
C PHE A 145 28.85 0.53 -3.64
N GLN A 146 29.51 1.45 -4.34
CA GLN A 146 30.26 1.13 -5.56
C GLN A 146 31.63 1.81 -5.52
N TRP A 147 32.67 1.04 -5.82
CA TRP A 147 34.00 1.59 -5.99
C TRP A 147 34.14 2.24 -7.37
N ASN A 148 34.56 3.51 -7.41
CA ASN A 148 34.93 4.21 -8.64
C ASN A 148 36.46 4.15 -8.85
N PRO A 149 36.97 3.36 -9.82
CA PRO A 149 38.41 3.24 -10.06
C PRO A 149 39.08 4.51 -10.55
N SER A 150 38.34 5.35 -11.27
CA SER A 150 38.85 6.59 -11.89
C SER A 150 39.15 7.63 -10.83
N GLU A 151 38.23 7.81 -9.88
CA GLU A 151 38.33 8.79 -8.81
C GLU A 151 38.97 8.23 -7.53
N LYS A 152 39.21 6.91 -7.50
CA LYS A 152 39.72 6.17 -6.34
C LYS A 152 38.91 6.44 -5.07
N LYS A 153 37.59 6.52 -5.21
CA LYS A 153 36.67 6.80 -4.10
C LYS A 153 35.50 5.80 -4.11
N MET A 154 34.90 5.65 -2.94
CA MET A 154 33.65 4.90 -2.77
C MET A 154 32.47 5.85 -3.00
N GLU A 155 31.50 5.40 -3.79
CA GLU A 155 30.28 6.14 -4.12
C GLU A 155 29.05 5.38 -3.62
N VAL A 156 28.00 6.13 -3.30
CA VAL A 156 26.69 5.59 -2.94
C VAL A 156 25.78 5.74 -4.16
N VAL A 157 25.28 4.62 -4.69
CA VAL A 157 24.53 4.60 -5.97
C VAL A 157 23.06 4.94 -5.74
N ASN A 158 22.39 4.18 -4.88
CA ASN A 158 20.97 4.38 -4.56
C ASN A 158 20.78 4.33 -3.05
N ILE A 159 20.65 5.50 -2.43
CA ILE A 159 20.50 5.62 -0.99
C ILE A 159 19.10 5.21 -0.52
N GLU A 160 18.08 5.34 -1.37
CA GLU A 160 16.67 5.10 -1.00
C GLU A 160 16.35 3.63 -0.73
N ILE A 161 17.19 2.71 -1.19
CA ILE A 161 17.00 1.27 -1.00
C ILE A 161 17.72 0.74 0.24
N TYR A 162 18.49 1.57 0.95
CA TYR A 162 19.15 1.13 2.19
C TYR A 162 18.10 0.79 3.26
N GLN A 163 18.34 -0.31 3.97
CA GLN A 163 17.35 -0.91 4.91
C GLN A 163 17.75 -0.82 6.39
N TYR A 164 18.78 -0.03 6.74
CA TYR A 164 19.30 0.08 8.11
C TYR A 164 19.66 -1.28 8.73
N ASP A 165 20.30 -2.14 7.93
CA ASP A 165 20.79 -3.47 8.34
C ASP A 165 21.97 -3.43 9.32
N ASN A 166 22.66 -2.28 9.44
CA ASN A 166 23.88 -2.08 10.23
C ASN A 166 25.09 -2.94 9.84
N GLU A 167 25.01 -3.72 8.75
CA GLU A 167 26.04 -4.68 8.35
C GLU A 167 27.34 -3.99 7.97
N CYS A 168 27.27 -2.88 7.23
CA CYS A 168 28.46 -2.16 6.78
C CYS A 168 29.20 -1.45 7.93
N VAL A 169 28.48 -1.08 8.99
CA VAL A 169 29.05 -0.48 10.20
C VAL A 169 29.78 -1.57 10.99
N LEU A 170 29.10 -2.69 11.25
CA LEU A 170 29.69 -3.85 11.93
C LEU A 170 30.91 -4.38 11.18
N LYS A 171 30.85 -4.44 9.84
CA LYS A 171 31.98 -4.89 9.03
C LYS A 171 33.19 -3.97 9.16
N ALA A 172 32.97 -2.66 9.23
CA ALA A 172 34.03 -1.70 9.45
C ALA A 172 34.67 -1.88 10.85
N GLU A 173 33.88 -2.17 11.87
CA GLU A 173 34.38 -2.45 13.23
C GLU A 173 35.19 -3.75 13.29
N GLU A 174 34.72 -4.83 12.66
CA GLU A 174 35.45 -6.11 12.56
C GLU A 174 36.82 -5.94 11.90
N MET A 175 36.91 -5.06 10.90
CA MET A 175 38.16 -4.73 10.20
C MET A 175 39.07 -3.81 11.02
N GLY A 176 38.68 -3.42 12.24
CA GLY A 176 39.44 -2.51 13.10
C GLY A 176 39.40 -1.06 12.61
N LYS A 177 38.36 -0.67 11.87
CA LYS A 177 38.18 0.65 11.25
C LYS A 177 36.86 1.31 11.71
N PRO A 178 36.64 1.49 13.03
CA PRO A 178 35.44 2.17 13.52
C PRO A 178 35.35 3.58 12.94
N GLY A 179 34.17 3.98 12.46
CA GLY A 179 33.95 5.29 11.81
C GLY A 179 34.37 5.35 10.34
N LEU A 180 34.64 4.23 9.68
CA LEU A 180 34.80 4.17 8.22
C LEU A 180 33.54 4.67 7.50
N VAL A 181 32.37 4.34 8.05
CA VAL A 181 31.06 4.77 7.58
C VAL A 181 30.22 5.19 8.78
N ASP A 182 29.46 6.26 8.62
CA ASP A 182 28.50 6.77 9.58
C ASP A 182 27.16 6.93 8.85
N ILE A 183 26.14 6.22 9.33
CA ILE A 183 24.82 6.16 8.70
C ILE A 183 23.79 6.67 9.71
N ARG A 184 23.05 7.71 9.34
CA ARG A 184 22.06 8.35 10.21
C ARG A 184 20.73 8.54 9.49
N PRO A 185 19.59 8.44 10.19
CA PRO A 185 18.30 8.79 9.62
C PRO A 185 18.12 10.31 9.59
N LEU A 186 17.82 10.86 8.42
CA LEU A 186 17.44 12.27 8.26
C LEU A 186 15.97 12.42 8.68
N GLN A 187 15.74 12.98 9.88
CA GLN A 187 14.43 12.95 10.56
C GLN A 187 13.32 13.75 9.88
N ASP A 188 13.66 14.69 9.01
CA ASP A 188 12.74 15.54 8.24
C ASP A 188 12.53 15.06 6.80
N CYS A 189 13.14 13.94 6.41
CA CYS A 189 13.04 13.40 5.06
C CYS A 189 12.54 11.94 5.09
N PHE A 190 11.41 11.68 4.44
CA PHE A 190 10.71 10.40 4.47
C PHE A 190 10.58 9.81 3.07
N ILE A 191 10.84 8.51 2.96
CA ILE A 191 10.55 7.70 1.79
C ILE A 191 9.29 6.89 2.09
N PHE A 192 8.18 7.23 1.43
CA PHE A 192 6.93 6.48 1.52
C PHE A 192 6.86 5.41 0.43
N ARG A 193 6.42 4.21 0.80
CA ARG A 193 6.12 3.11 -0.13
C ARG A 193 4.66 2.70 0.09
N LEU A 194 3.88 2.79 -0.98
CA LEU A 194 2.43 2.59 -0.96
C LEU A 194 2.01 1.63 -2.07
N GLU A 195 1.35 0.55 -1.67
CA GLU A 195 0.75 -0.44 -2.56
C GLU A 195 -0.78 -0.40 -2.41
N GLY A 196 -1.49 -0.17 -3.51
CA GLY A 196 -2.96 -0.16 -3.54
C GLY A 196 -3.54 -1.55 -3.74
N THR A 197 -4.81 -1.75 -3.37
CA THR A 197 -5.56 -2.99 -3.64
C THR A 197 -6.18 -3.03 -5.05
N GLY A 198 -6.02 -1.96 -5.83
CA GLY A 198 -6.59 -1.82 -7.17
C GLY A 198 -7.90 -1.01 -7.23
N VAL A 199 -8.50 -0.67 -6.08
CA VAL A 199 -9.73 0.15 -5.99
C VAL A 199 -9.50 1.62 -6.39
N HIS A 200 -8.34 2.16 -6.07
CA HIS A 200 -7.93 3.50 -6.47
C HIS A 200 -6.48 3.45 -6.92
N LYS A 201 -6.08 4.40 -7.77
CA LYS A 201 -4.66 4.60 -8.05
C LYS A 201 -3.98 5.03 -6.76
N THR A 202 -2.78 4.52 -6.52
CA THR A 202 -1.93 4.83 -5.35
C THR A 202 -1.85 6.34 -5.07
N LYS A 203 -1.68 7.16 -6.12
CA LYS A 203 -1.64 8.62 -5.99
C LYS A 203 -2.94 9.22 -5.44
N ASP A 204 -4.09 8.68 -5.82
CA ASP A 204 -5.40 9.19 -5.44
C ASP A 204 -5.67 8.84 -3.96
N VAL A 205 -5.27 7.63 -3.54
CA VAL A 205 -5.32 7.23 -2.12
C VAL A 205 -4.51 8.19 -1.24
N MET A 206 -3.30 8.58 -1.68
CA MET A 206 -2.47 9.53 -0.95
C MET A 206 -3.12 10.91 -0.83
N LEU A 207 -3.69 11.42 -1.94
CA LEU A 207 -4.39 12.71 -1.93
C LEU A 207 -5.63 12.67 -1.01
N MET A 208 -6.43 11.60 -1.08
CA MET A 208 -7.58 11.41 -0.18
C MET A 208 -7.17 11.35 1.30
N ALA A 209 -6.01 10.78 1.61
CA ALA A 209 -5.48 10.75 2.98
C ALA A 209 -5.11 12.14 3.48
N LEU A 210 -4.46 12.96 2.63
CA LEU A 210 -4.15 14.36 2.93
C LEU A 210 -5.43 15.19 3.12
N ASP A 211 -6.41 15.03 2.23
CA ASP A 211 -7.71 15.70 2.36
C ASP A 211 -8.41 15.32 3.67
N SER A 212 -8.36 14.04 4.06
CA SER A 212 -8.93 13.58 5.33
C SER A 212 -8.21 14.18 6.55
N LEU A 213 -6.90 14.40 6.46
CA LEU A 213 -6.13 15.07 7.51
C LEU A 213 -6.50 16.55 7.60
N THR A 214 -6.55 17.26 6.46
CA THR A 214 -6.96 18.67 6.39
C THR A 214 -8.35 18.87 6.98
N ALA A 215 -9.32 18.05 6.58
CA ALA A 215 -10.68 18.12 7.12
C ALA A 215 -10.75 17.93 8.65
N LYS A 216 -9.91 17.05 9.21
CA LYS A 216 -9.83 16.86 10.67
C LYS A 216 -9.23 18.08 11.38
N LEU A 217 -8.24 18.73 10.77
CA LEU A 217 -7.65 19.95 11.31
C LEU A 217 -8.67 21.10 11.27
N ASP A 218 -9.40 21.24 10.17
CA ASP A 218 -10.46 22.24 10.04
C ASP A 218 -11.56 22.05 11.08
N MET A 219 -11.98 20.80 11.32
CA MET A 219 -12.93 20.47 12.39
C MET A 219 -12.41 20.84 13.78
N LEU A 220 -11.13 20.58 14.06
CA LEU A 220 -10.52 20.93 15.34
C LEU A 220 -10.44 22.45 15.54
N ASN A 221 -10.04 23.18 14.50
CA ASN A 221 -9.97 24.64 14.53
C ASN A 221 -11.36 25.24 14.80
N ALA A 222 -12.40 24.77 14.09
CA ALA A 222 -13.76 25.24 14.32
C ALA A 222 -14.27 24.96 15.74
N ALA A 223 -13.91 23.79 16.31
CA ALA A 223 -14.25 23.46 17.70
C ALA A 223 -13.52 24.39 18.69
N LEU A 224 -12.23 24.67 18.45
CA LEU A 224 -11.44 25.57 19.28
C LEU A 224 -12.00 27.00 19.26
N ASP A 225 -12.38 27.51 18.08
CA ASP A 225 -12.97 28.82 17.92
C ASP A 225 -14.31 28.94 18.69
N SER A 226 -15.13 27.87 18.68
CA SER A 226 -16.38 27.82 19.44
C SER A 226 -16.12 27.91 20.95
N GLU A 227 -15.19 27.13 21.48
CA GLU A 227 -14.84 27.14 22.91
C GLU A 227 -14.24 28.49 23.34
N MET A 228 -13.40 29.12 22.50
CA MET A 228 -12.88 30.45 22.76
C MET A 228 -13.98 31.51 22.83
N GLN A 229 -14.98 31.43 21.95
CA GLN A 229 -16.14 32.33 21.99
C GLN A 229 -16.97 32.15 23.27
N GLU A 230 -17.18 30.90 23.69
CA GLU A 230 -17.88 30.60 24.94
C GLU A 230 -17.12 31.12 26.18
N MET A 231 -15.80 30.96 26.22
CA MET A 231 -14.99 31.52 27.31
C MET A 231 -15.03 33.04 27.34
N ASN A 232 -14.88 33.71 26.19
CA ASN A 232 -14.93 35.18 26.12
C ASN A 232 -16.29 35.70 26.60
N ALA A 233 -17.38 35.02 26.22
CA ALA A 233 -18.72 35.34 26.70
C ALA A 233 -18.89 35.17 28.22
N LEU A 234 -18.14 34.26 28.86
CA LEU A 234 -18.15 34.05 30.31
C LEU A 234 -17.24 35.03 31.06
N THR A 235 -16.12 35.45 30.47
CA THR A 235 -15.16 36.39 31.09
C THR A 235 -15.52 37.85 30.89
N GLY A 236 -16.49 38.16 30.02
CA GLY A 236 -17.05 39.51 29.85
C GLY A 236 -16.11 40.49 29.14
N GLU A 237 -15.18 39.99 28.33
CA GLU A 237 -14.44 40.78 27.33
C GLU A 237 -15.21 40.85 26.00
#